data_AF-A0AAP0VHS6-F1
#
_entry.id   AF-A0AAP0VHS6-F1
#
_cell.length_a   1.000
_cell.length_b   1.000
_cell.length_c   1.000
_cell.angle_alpha   90.00
_cell.angle_beta   90.00
_cell.angle_gamma   90.00
#
_symmetry.space_group_name_H-M   'P 1'
#
loop_
_entity.id
_entity.type
_entity.pdbx_description
1 polymer ?
#
loop_
_entity_poly.entity_id
_entity_poly.type
_entity_poly.pdbx_seq_one_letter_code
_entity_poly.pdbx_strand_id
1 'polypeptide(L)'
;MTLTEEQKALFDALTQLQRRFVTALLEGANQTEAYRRAGGKAKGDGERSKASQLVTNSNVQAFLQSVQHETVNAAIMTYTEALERLTLIDGAHDNS
;
A
#
# COMPACT_ATOMS: atom_id res chain seq x y z
N MET A 1 2.68 5.76 -9.00
CA MET A 1 3.43 4.75 -8.23
C MET A 1 3.61 3.55 -9.12
N THR A 2 4.85 3.13 -9.36
CA THR A 2 5.15 1.95 -10.17
C THR A 2 5.50 0.83 -9.21
N LEU A 3 4.81 -0.32 -9.30
CA LEU A 3 5.08 -1.46 -8.43
C LEU A 3 6.47 -2.04 -8.68
N THR A 4 7.16 -2.47 -7.63
CA THR A 4 8.39 -3.27 -7.74
C THR A 4 8.11 -4.63 -8.36
N GLU A 5 9.15 -5.34 -8.81
CA GLU A 5 8.97 -6.70 -9.38
C GLU A 5 8.36 -7.69 -8.38
N GLU A 6 8.72 -7.59 -7.10
CA GLU A 6 8.12 -8.39 -6.02
C GLU A 6 6.62 -8.06 -5.86
N GLN A 7 6.27 -6.78 -5.82
CA GLN A 7 4.88 -6.35 -5.70
C GLN A 7 4.04 -6.76 -6.92
N LYS A 8 4.61 -6.70 -8.14
CA LYS A 8 3.96 -7.20 -9.36
C LYS A 8 3.69 -8.69 -9.25
N ALA A 9 4.68 -9.49 -8.83
CA ALA A 9 4.50 -10.92 -8.65
C ALA A 9 3.41 -11.24 -7.60
N LEU A 10 3.40 -10.52 -6.47
CA LEU A 10 2.36 -10.64 -5.44
C LEU A 10 0.99 -10.24 -5.98
N PHE A 11 0.89 -9.17 -6.77
CA PHE A 11 -0.35 -8.70 -7.38
C PHE A 11 -0.88 -9.66 -8.45
N ASP A 12 0.01 -10.26 -9.25
CA ASP A 12 -0.35 -11.23 -10.28
C ASP A 12 -0.86 -12.55 -9.68
N ALA A 13 -0.35 -12.93 -8.50
CA ALA A 13 -0.84 -14.06 -7.72
C ALA A 13 -2.25 -13.86 -7.12
N LEU A 14 -2.76 -12.63 -7.07
CA LEU A 14 -4.11 -12.34 -6.61
C LEU A 14 -5.15 -12.74 -7.67
N THR A 15 -6.32 -13.20 -7.23
CA THR A 15 -7.48 -13.36 -8.12
C THR A 15 -7.96 -12.01 -8.65
N GLN A 16 -8.76 -12.00 -9.73
CA GLN A 16 -9.30 -10.75 -10.28
C GLN A 16 -10.11 -9.93 -9.25
N LEU A 17 -10.88 -10.60 -8.39
CA LEU A 17 -11.62 -9.95 -7.31
C LEU A 17 -10.66 -9.31 -6.30
N GLN A 18 -9.64 -10.05 -5.87
CA GLN A 18 -8.63 -9.56 -4.93
C GLN A 18 -7.82 -8.38 -5.49
N ARG A 19 -7.43 -8.43 -6.78
CA ARG A 19 -6.74 -7.31 -7.45
C ARG A 19 -7.58 -6.03 -7.38
N ARG A 20 -8.84 -6.10 -7.80
CA ARG A 20 -9.74 -4.93 -7.73
C ARG A 20 -9.98 -4.46 -6.30
N PHE A 21 -10.06 -5.40 -5.36
CA PHE A 21 -10.21 -5.10 -3.94
C PHE A 21 -9.03 -4.31 -3.38
N VAL A 22 -7.79 -4.77 -3.61
CA VAL A 22 -6.59 -4.07 -3.12
C VAL A 22 -6.38 -2.75 -3.84
N THR A 23 -6.71 -2.64 -5.14
CA THR A 23 -6.68 -1.37 -5.86
C THR A 23 -7.64 -0.36 -5.23
N ALA A 24 -8.88 -0.75 -4.94
CA ALA A 24 -9.84 0.15 -4.29
C ALA A 24 -9.40 0.57 -2.87
N LEU A 25 -8.74 -0.32 -2.11
CA LEU A 25 -8.16 0.04 -0.82
C LEU A 25 -7.04 1.08 -0.94
N LEU A 26 -6.15 0.93 -1.93
CA LEU A 26 -5.06 1.87 -2.19
C LEU A 26 -5.58 3.23 -2.69
N GLU A 27 -6.75 3.26 -3.34
CA GLU A 27 -7.48 4.49 -3.69
C GLU A 27 -8.18 5.16 -2.49
N GLY A 28 -8.09 4.57 -1.29
CA GLY A 28 -8.64 5.12 -0.05
C GLY A 28 -10.04 4.64 0.31
N ALA A 29 -10.60 3.65 -0.40
CA ALA A 29 -11.87 3.06 0.00
C ALA A 29 -11.73 2.26 1.31
N ASN A 30 -12.78 2.24 2.13
CA ASN A 30 -12.84 1.30 3.26
C ASN A 30 -13.09 -0.14 2.76
N GLN A 31 -12.89 -1.14 3.63
CA GLN A 31 -12.98 -2.56 3.26
C GLN A 31 -14.32 -2.95 2.62
N THR A 32 -15.43 -2.54 3.20
CA THR A 32 -16.77 -2.88 2.66
C THR A 32 -17.02 -2.22 1.31
N GLU A 33 -16.58 -0.98 1.15
CA GLU A 33 -16.65 -0.26 -0.13
C GLU A 33 -15.73 -0.88 -1.18
N ALA A 34 -14.50 -1.22 -0.83
CA ALA A 34 -13.56 -1.91 -1.71
C ALA A 34 -14.13 -3.24 -2.20
N TYR A 35 -14.80 -4.00 -1.33
CA TYR A 35 -15.46 -5.25 -1.70
C TYR A 35 -16.60 -5.03 -2.71
N ARG A 36 -17.42 -3.99 -2.50
CA ARG A 36 -18.48 -3.61 -3.45
C ARG A 36 -17.89 -3.18 -4.80
N ARG A 37 -16.90 -2.28 -4.80
CA ARG A 37 -16.21 -1.79 -6.01
C ARG A 37 -15.51 -2.93 -6.77
N ALA A 38 -14.99 -3.93 -6.05
CA ALA A 38 -14.36 -5.10 -6.66
C ALA A 38 -15.33 -6.03 -7.40
N GLY A 39 -16.66 -5.84 -7.22
CA GLY A 39 -17.69 -6.70 -7.79
C GLY A 39 -18.14 -7.82 -6.85
N GLY A 40 -17.96 -7.64 -5.54
CA GLY A 40 -18.45 -8.56 -4.51
C GLY A 40 -19.96 -8.79 -4.62
N LYS A 41 -20.38 -10.06 -4.54
CA LYS A 41 -21.79 -10.46 -4.75
C LYS A 41 -22.63 -10.51 -3.47
N ALA A 42 -21.98 -10.48 -2.30
CA ALA A 42 -22.69 -10.52 -1.03
C ALA A 42 -23.50 -9.23 -0.83
N LYS A 43 -24.55 -9.30 0.00
CA LYS A 43 -25.46 -8.20 0.30
C LYS A 43 -25.64 -8.06 1.81
N GLY A 44 -25.98 -6.85 2.26
CA GLY A 44 -26.19 -6.55 3.68
C GLY A 44 -24.95 -6.89 4.52
N ASP A 45 -25.16 -7.53 5.67
CA ASP A 45 -24.07 -7.89 6.60
C ASP A 45 -23.05 -8.87 6.01
N GLY A 46 -23.43 -9.61 4.96
CA GLY A 46 -22.52 -10.50 4.24
C GLY A 46 -21.39 -9.75 3.53
N GLU A 47 -21.58 -8.48 3.15
CA GLU A 47 -20.54 -7.66 2.54
C GLU A 47 -19.37 -7.43 3.49
N ARG A 48 -19.67 -7.04 4.74
CA ARG A 48 -18.66 -6.77 5.76
C ARG A 48 -17.88 -8.04 6.10
N SER A 49 -18.58 -9.17 6.27
CA SER A 49 -17.96 -10.46 6.55
C SER A 49 -16.99 -10.88 5.42
N LYS A 50 -17.41 -10.74 4.16
CA LYS A 50 -16.57 -11.09 3.00
C LYS A 50 -15.40 -10.14 2.81
N ALA A 51 -15.61 -8.84 3.02
CA ALA A 51 -14.53 -7.86 3.01
C ALA A 51 -13.48 -8.18 4.08
N SER A 52 -13.90 -8.53 5.30
CA SER A 52 -12.99 -8.93 6.38
C SER A 52 -12.19 -10.19 6.03
N GLN A 53 -12.83 -11.21 5.44
CA GLN A 53 -12.16 -12.43 4.97
C GLN A 53 -11.12 -12.15 3.86
N LEU A 54 -11.38 -11.19 2.99
CA LEU A 54 -10.41 -10.79 1.96
C LEU A 54 -9.20 -10.09 2.57
N VAL A 55 -9.39 -9.25 3.58
CA VAL A 55 -8.29 -8.55 4.28
C VAL A 55 -7.43 -9.51 5.08
N THR A 56 -7.99 -10.61 5.58
CA THR A 56 -7.24 -11.65 6.31
C THR A 56 -6.66 -12.72 5.39
N ASN A 57 -6.91 -12.66 4.08
CA ASN A 57 -6.30 -13.58 3.12
C ASN A 57 -4.79 -13.33 3.02
N SER A 58 -4.00 -14.39 3.15
CA SER A 58 -2.53 -14.30 3.20
C SER A 58 -1.92 -13.59 1.99
N ASN A 59 -2.44 -13.84 0.78
CA ASN A 59 -1.90 -13.23 -0.44
C ASN A 59 -2.24 -11.73 -0.52
N VAL A 60 -3.46 -11.37 -0.09
CA VAL A 60 -3.88 -9.97 0.01
C VAL A 60 -3.04 -9.23 1.05
N GLN A 61 -2.80 -9.83 2.22
CA GLN A 61 -1.94 -9.23 3.25
C GLN A 61 -0.50 -9.06 2.76
N ALA A 62 0.08 -10.10 2.14
CA ALA A 62 1.44 -10.03 1.62
C ALA A 62 1.60 -8.86 0.63
N PHE A 63 0.66 -8.70 -0.30
CA PHE A 63 0.67 -7.56 -1.21
C PHE A 63 0.55 -6.22 -0.47
N LEU A 64 -0.45 -6.04 0.40
CA LEU A 64 -0.66 -4.78 1.12
C LEU A 64 0.53 -4.40 2.03
N GLN A 65 1.17 -5.39 2.65
CA GLN A 65 2.37 -5.20 3.46
C GLN A 65 3.57 -4.78 2.59
N SER A 66 3.78 -5.43 1.44
CA SER A 66 4.87 -5.08 0.52
C SER A 66 4.76 -3.62 0.01
N VAL A 67 3.54 -3.13 -0.21
CA VAL A 67 3.29 -1.74 -0.61
C VAL A 67 3.49 -0.76 0.55
N GLN A 68 3.06 -1.12 1.77
CA GLN A 68 3.28 -0.29 2.96
C GLN A 68 4.77 -0.17 3.32
N HIS A 69 5.51 -1.28 3.28
CA HIS A 69 6.95 -1.29 3.59
C HIS A 69 7.74 -0.39 2.63
N GLU A 70 7.45 -0.43 1.33
CA GLU A 70 8.09 0.47 0.37
C GLU A 70 7.77 1.93 0.65
N THR A 71 6.50 2.24 0.92
CA THR A 71 6.07 3.62 1.23
C THR A 71 6.77 4.18 2.47
N VAL A 72 6.93 3.36 3.52
CA VAL A 72 7.65 3.73 4.74
C VAL A 72 9.15 3.88 4.48
N ASN A 73 9.78 2.96 3.76
CA ASN A 73 11.20 3.03 3.45
C ASN A 73 11.55 4.24 2.58
N ALA A 74 10.74 4.54 1.57
CA ALA A 74 10.92 5.72 0.73
C ALA A 74 10.82 7.02 1.55
N ALA A 75 9.82 7.11 2.45
CA ALA A 75 9.67 8.28 3.33
C ALA A 75 10.85 8.46 4.28
N ILE A 76 11.39 7.38 4.84
CA ILE A 76 12.59 7.42 5.72
C ILE A 76 13.83 7.82 4.90
N MET A 77 14.04 7.25 3.72
CA MET A 77 15.16 7.63 2.84
C MET A 77 15.11 9.12 2.50
N THR A 78 13.96 9.63 2.04
CA THR A 78 13.80 11.06 1.74
C THR A 78 14.03 11.95 2.96
N TYR A 79 13.59 11.53 4.16
CA TYR A 79 13.85 12.28 5.39
C TYR A 79 15.34 12.32 5.75
N THR A 80 16.06 11.19 5.65
CA THR A 80 17.51 11.12 5.86
C THR A 80 18.26 11.99 4.85
N GLU A 81 17.93 11.92 3.56
CA GLU A 81 18.54 12.76 2.52
C GLU A 81 18.31 14.26 2.77
N ALA A 82 17.11 14.63 3.23
CA ALA A 82 16.80 16.01 3.59
C ALA A 82 17.62 16.50 4.78
N LEU A 83 17.85 15.67 5.80
CA LEU A 83 18.70 15.99 6.95
C LEU A 83 20.18 16.10 6.57
N GLU A 84 20.70 15.21 5.72
CA GLU A 84 22.08 15.29 5.22
C GLU A 84 22.31 16.58 4.43
N ARG A 85 21.34 16.99 3.59
CA ARG A 85 21.44 18.28 2.88
C ARG A 85 21.38 19.48 3.82
N LEU A 86 20.54 19.43 4.85
CA LEU A 86 20.44 20.52 5.83
C LEU A 86 21.74 20.68 6.63
N THR A 87 22.37 19.57 7.03
CA THR A 87 23.66 19.58 7.74
C THR A 87 24.83 20.04 6.87
N LEU A 88 24.82 19.72 5.56
CA LEU A 88 25.79 20.25 4.60
C LEU A 88 25.65 21.77 4.39
N ILE A 89 24.42 22.30 4.46
CA ILE A 89 24.17 23.74 4.37
C ILE A 89 24.62 24.46 5.65
N ASP A 90 24.40 23.86 6.82
CA ASP A 90 24.84 24.41 8.12
C ASP A 90 26.38 24.44 8.23
N GLY A 91 27.06 23.37 7.77
CA GLY A 91 28.53 23.31 7.74
C GLY A 91 29.20 24.23 6.70
N ALA A 92 28.45 24.80 5.76
CA ALA A 92 28.97 25.74 4.77
C ALA A 92 28.91 27.22 5.23
N HIS A 93 28.35 27.51 6.41
CA HIS A 93 28.21 28.87 6.94
C HIS A 93 29.33 29.29 7.92
N ASP A 94 30.26 28.40 8.26
CA ASP A 94 31.30 28.65 9.29
C ASP A 94 32.74 28.62 8.73
N ASN A 95 32.91 29.02 7.47
CA ASN A 95 34.23 29.28 6.88
C ASN A 95 34.22 30.63 6.15
N SER A 96 34.19 31.72 6.92
CA SER A 96 34.50 33.08 6.46
C SER A 96 35.05 33.91 7.63
#